data_AF-A0A067FCQ9-F1
#
_entry.id   AF-A0A067FCQ9-F1
#
_cell.length_a   1.000
_cell.length_b   1.000
_cell.length_c   1.000
_cell.angle_alpha   90.00
_cell.angle_beta   90.00
_cell.angle_gamma   90.00
#
_symmetry.space_group_name_H-M   'P 1'
#
loop_
_entity.id
_entity.type
_entity.pdbx_description
1 polymer ?
#
loop_
_entity_poly.entity_id
_entity_poly.type
_entity_poly.pdbx_seq_one_letter_code
_entity_poly.pdbx_strand_id
1 'polypeptide(L)'
;ATNRPQELDEAARRRLTKRLYIPLPSSGYSGSDMKNLVKEASMGPLREALRQGIEITRLQKEDMQPVTLQDFENALPQVRASVSLNELGIYEEWNKQFGSLSL
;
A
#
# COMPACT_ATOMS: atom_id res chain seq x y z
N ALA A 1 14.18 10.77 4.06
CA ALA A 1 12.75 10.39 4.23
C ALA A 1 12.61 9.61 5.53
N THR A 2 11.51 9.73 6.28
CA THR A 2 11.27 8.99 7.54
C THR A 2 9.79 8.71 7.74
N ASN A 3 9.46 7.55 8.34
CA ASN A 3 8.12 7.19 8.80
C ASN A 3 7.95 7.41 10.32
N ARG A 4 8.94 8.01 10.99
CA ARG A 4 8.90 8.34 12.42
C ARG A 4 9.34 9.78 12.67
N PRO A 5 8.61 10.77 12.15
CA PRO A 5 9.04 12.16 12.22
C PRO A 5 9.14 12.69 13.67
N GLN A 6 8.39 12.12 14.61
CA GLN A 6 8.44 12.42 16.04
C GLN A 6 9.78 12.06 16.71
N GLU A 7 10.57 11.14 16.14
CA GLU A 7 11.89 10.76 16.65
C GLU A 7 12.99 11.75 16.22
N LEU A 8 12.70 12.69 15.33
CA LEU A 8 13.67 13.73 14.94
C LEU A 8 13.90 14.68 16.10
N ASP A 9 15.13 14.76 16.61
CA ASP A 9 15.50 15.71 17.65
C ASP A 9 15.55 17.16 17.15
N GLU A 10 15.77 18.11 18.06
CA GLU A 10 15.79 19.53 17.71
C GLU A 10 16.93 19.89 16.74
N ALA A 11 18.12 19.30 16.93
CA ALA A 11 19.27 19.57 16.10
C ALA A 11 19.03 19.13 14.65
N ALA A 12 18.43 17.95 14.45
CA ALA A 12 18.01 17.44 13.16
C ALA A 12 16.92 18.32 12.53
N ARG A 13 15.91 18.73 13.32
CA ARG A 13 14.85 19.64 12.85
C ARG A 13 15.40 21.01 12.40
N ARG A 14 16.45 21.52 13.05
CA ARG A 14 17.13 22.76 12.62
C ARG A 14 17.89 22.60 11.31
N ARG A 15 18.51 21.44 11.07
CA ARG A 15 19.23 21.14 9.82
C ARG A 15 18.30 20.85 8.65
N LEU A 16 17.15 20.21 8.91
CA LEU A 16 16.13 19.87 7.92
C LEU A 16 15.08 20.98 7.82
N THR A 17 15.48 22.12 7.25
CA THR A 17 14.67 23.34 7.20
C THR A 17 13.36 23.18 6.42
N LYS A 18 13.33 22.30 5.41
CA LYS A 18 12.13 21.91 4.65
C LYS A 18 11.70 20.49 5.01
N ARG A 19 10.44 20.33 5.42
CA ARG A 19 9.84 19.05 5.82
C ARG A 19 8.48 18.95 5.12
N LEU A 20 8.35 17.99 4.21
CA LEU A 20 7.13 17.81 3.41
C LEU A 20 6.40 16.57 3.90
N TYR A 21 5.10 16.70 4.17
CA TYR A 21 4.24 15.57 4.44
C TYR A 21 3.76 14.95 3.12
N ILE A 22 3.89 13.63 3.01
CA ILE A 22 3.42 12.84 1.87
C ILE A 22 2.21 12.04 2.36
N PRO A 23 0.97 12.48 2.06
CA PRO A 23 -0.23 11.81 2.55
C PRO A 23 -0.49 10.49 1.82
N LEU A 24 -1.42 9.69 2.36
CA LEU A 24 -1.92 8.51 1.66
C LEU A 24 -2.65 8.91 0.36
N PRO A 25 -2.53 8.10 -0.71
CA PRO A 25 -3.19 8.38 -1.99
C PRO A 25 -4.70 8.09 -1.98
N SER A 26 -5.21 7.32 -1.02
CA SER A 26 -6.63 6.97 -0.89
C SER A 26 -7.02 6.80 0.58
N SER A 27 -8.30 6.53 0.85
CA SER A 27 -8.88 6.38 2.19
C SER A 27 -8.36 5.14 2.92
N GLY A 28 -7.12 5.20 3.41
CA GLY A 28 -6.49 4.22 4.29
C GLY A 28 -5.50 3.27 3.63
N TYR A 29 -5.40 3.22 2.30
CA TYR A 29 -4.43 2.36 1.61
C TYR A 29 -3.21 3.15 1.18
N SER A 30 -2.03 2.71 1.60
CA SER A 30 -0.77 3.19 1.05
C SER A 30 -0.55 2.68 -0.38
N GLY A 31 0.39 3.29 -1.10
CA GLY A 31 0.78 2.78 -2.42
C GLY A 31 1.28 1.33 -2.37
N SER A 32 1.92 0.91 -1.28
CA SER A 32 2.34 -0.47 -1.06
C SER A 32 1.15 -1.41 -0.88
N ASP A 33 0.11 -0.97 -0.15
CA ASP A 33 -1.10 -1.76 0.04
C ASP A 33 -1.82 -1.95 -1.30
N MET A 34 -1.94 -0.89 -2.11
CA MET A 34 -2.53 -0.97 -3.45
C MET A 34 -1.73 -1.89 -4.38
N LYS A 35 -0.39 -1.82 -4.35
CA LYS A 35 0.47 -2.74 -5.09
C LYS A 35 0.24 -4.19 -4.68
N ASN A 36 0.15 -4.45 -3.37
CA ASN A 36 -0.11 -5.79 -2.86
C ASN A 36 -1.50 -6.29 -3.24
N LEU A 37 -2.52 -5.42 -3.22
CA LEU A 37 -3.87 -5.74 -3.69
C LEU A 37 -3.86 -6.17 -5.16
N VAL A 38 -3.20 -5.41 -6.03
CA VAL A 38 -3.07 -5.76 -7.46
C VAL A 38 -2.31 -7.07 -7.64
N LYS A 39 -1.23 -7.27 -6.88
CA LYS A 39 -0.47 -8.53 -6.91
C LYS A 39 -1.35 -9.71 -6.51
N GLU A 40 -2.10 -9.57 -5.44
CA GLU A 40 -2.97 -10.62 -4.90
C GLU A 40 -4.12 -10.97 -5.87
N ALA A 41 -4.76 -9.95 -6.46
CA ALA A 41 -5.79 -10.14 -7.48
C ALA A 41 -5.21 -10.82 -8.74
N SER A 42 -3.99 -10.45 -9.15
CA SER A 42 -3.31 -11.04 -10.31
C SER A 42 -3.01 -12.54 -10.15
N MET A 43 -2.99 -13.05 -8.92
CA MET A 43 -2.82 -14.49 -8.63
C MET A 43 -4.15 -15.27 -8.69
N GLY A 44 -5.29 -14.60 -8.84
CA GLY A 44 -6.61 -15.21 -8.96
C GLY A 44 -6.69 -16.22 -10.12
N PRO A 45 -6.39 -15.80 -11.36
CA PRO A 45 -6.41 -16.70 -12.52
C PRO A 45 -5.49 -17.91 -12.38
N LEU A 46 -4.28 -17.72 -11.80
CA LEU A 46 -3.37 -18.83 -11.55
C LEU A 46 -3.98 -19.85 -10.59
N ARG A 47 -4.55 -19.38 -9.47
CA ARG A 47 -5.17 -20.26 -8.47
C ARG A 47 -6.35 -21.02 -9.04
N GLU A 48 -7.11 -20.40 -9.93
CA GLU A 48 -8.24 -21.03 -10.59
C GLU A 48 -7.78 -22.13 -11.56
N ALA A 49 -6.78 -21.89 -12.40
CA ALA A 49 -6.21 -22.91 -13.29
C ALA A 49 -5.70 -24.13 -12.51
N LEU A 50 -5.01 -23.91 -11.38
CA LEU A 50 -4.55 -24.99 -10.51
C LEU A 50 -5.73 -25.77 -9.88
N ARG A 51 -6.83 -25.09 -9.51
CA ARG A 51 -8.06 -25.74 -9.01
C ARG A 51 -8.76 -26.60 -10.06
N GLN A 52 -8.64 -26.23 -11.34
CA GLN A 52 -9.14 -27.00 -12.48
C GLN A 52 -8.26 -28.23 -12.79
N GLY A 53 -7.17 -28.44 -12.05
CA GLY A 53 -6.30 -29.61 -12.16
C GLY A 53 -5.14 -29.43 -13.13
N ILE A 54 -4.89 -28.22 -13.63
CA ILE A 54 -3.72 -27.92 -14.47
C ILE A 54 -2.49 -27.95 -13.58
N GLU A 55 -1.54 -28.83 -13.88
CA GLU A 55 -0.26 -28.88 -13.18
C GLU A 55 0.55 -27.60 -13.45
N ILE A 56 1.17 -27.03 -12.41
CA ILE A 56 1.96 -25.80 -12.54
C ILE A 56 3.10 -25.90 -13.57
N THR A 57 3.62 -27.11 -13.79
CA THR A 57 4.67 -27.43 -14.77
C THR A 57 4.17 -27.50 -16.22
N ARG A 58 2.86 -27.65 -16.42
CA ARG A 58 2.23 -27.77 -17.75
C ARG A 58 1.41 -26.54 -18.15
N LEU A 59 1.25 -25.59 -17.24
CA LEU A 59 0.46 -24.38 -17.43
C LEU A 59 0.93 -23.58 -18.65
N GLN A 60 0.01 -23.28 -19.54
CA GLN A 60 0.22 -22.44 -20.72
C GLN A 60 -0.39 -21.06 -20.51
N LYS A 61 -0.05 -20.13 -21.40
CA LYS A 61 -0.56 -18.75 -21.33
C LYS A 61 -2.08 -18.71 -21.53
N GLU A 62 -2.60 -19.58 -22.37
CA GLU A 62 -4.02 -19.65 -22.74
C GLU A 62 -4.89 -20.16 -21.58
N ASP A 63 -4.30 -20.86 -20.62
CA ASP A 63 -4.97 -21.32 -19.40
C ASP A 63 -5.21 -20.17 -18.41
N MET A 64 -4.52 -19.03 -18.59
CA MET A 64 -4.67 -17.85 -17.73
C MET A 64 -5.83 -16.98 -18.17
N GLN A 65 -6.91 -17.03 -17.39
CA GLN A 65 -8.02 -16.10 -17.54
C GLN A 65 -7.56 -14.65 -17.25
N PRO A 66 -8.17 -13.64 -17.88
CA PRO A 66 -7.96 -12.25 -17.52
C PRO A 66 -8.36 -12.00 -16.07
N VAL A 67 -7.62 -11.11 -15.39
CA VAL A 67 -8.00 -10.63 -14.06
C VAL A 67 -9.32 -9.86 -14.16
N THR A 68 -10.25 -10.20 -13.26
CA THR A 68 -11.60 -9.64 -13.19
C THR A 68 -11.79 -8.84 -11.89
N LEU A 69 -12.91 -8.12 -11.78
CA LEU A 69 -13.28 -7.46 -10.52
C LEU A 69 -13.44 -8.46 -9.37
N GLN A 70 -13.90 -9.69 -9.65
CA GLN A 70 -14.07 -10.73 -8.63
C GLN A 70 -12.73 -11.10 -7.97
N ASP A 71 -11.62 -11.07 -8.72
CA ASP A 71 -10.29 -11.32 -8.17
C ASP A 71 -9.88 -10.25 -7.15
N PHE A 72 -10.27 -8.99 -7.40
CA PHE A 72 -10.06 -7.90 -6.45
C PHE A 72 -10.95 -8.05 -5.21
N GLU A 73 -12.22 -8.42 -5.37
CA GLU A 73 -13.12 -8.70 -4.24
C GLU A 73 -12.59 -9.85 -3.36
N ASN A 74 -11.99 -10.88 -3.97
CA ASN A 74 -11.37 -11.99 -3.26
C ASN A 74 -10.02 -11.60 -2.61
N ALA A 75 -9.32 -10.62 -3.18
CA ALA A 75 -8.05 -10.12 -2.68
C ALA A 75 -8.20 -9.10 -1.53
N LEU A 76 -9.27 -8.29 -1.54
CA LEU A 76 -9.52 -7.23 -0.56
C LEU A 76 -9.48 -7.74 0.91
N PRO A 77 -10.10 -8.87 1.28
CA PRO A 77 -10.01 -9.40 2.65
C PRO A 77 -8.58 -9.81 3.06
N GLN A 78 -7.72 -10.13 2.10
CA GLN A 78 -6.35 -10.58 2.33
C GLN A 78 -5.35 -9.42 2.45
N VAL A 79 -5.66 -8.28 1.85
CA VAL A 79 -4.81 -7.08 1.88
C VAL A 79 -5.40 -6.04 2.80
N ARG A 80 -4.82 -5.92 3.99
CA ARG A 80 -5.22 -4.92 4.98
C ARG A 80 -4.46 -3.62 4.76
N ALA A 81 -5.11 -2.50 5.05
CA ALA A 81 -4.45 -1.21 5.22
C ALA A 81 -3.29 -1.34 6.22
N SER A 82 -2.08 -0.92 5.83
CA SER A 82 -0.90 -1.03 6.70
C SER A 82 -0.78 0.14 7.67
N VAL A 83 -1.51 1.23 7.45
CA VAL A 83 -1.50 2.43 8.29
C VAL A 83 -2.86 2.59 8.94
N SER A 84 -2.89 2.65 10.28
CA SER A 84 -4.12 2.89 11.02
C SER A 84 -4.54 4.36 10.97
N LEU A 85 -5.85 4.63 11.12
CA LEU A 85 -6.37 5.99 11.23
C LEU A 85 -5.74 6.77 12.40
N ASN A 86 -5.42 6.09 13.50
CA ASN A 86 -4.78 6.71 14.66
C ASN A 86 -3.35 7.15 14.34
N GLU A 87 -2.58 6.34 13.61
CA GLU A 87 -1.24 6.72 13.16
C GLU A 87 -1.28 7.88 12.16
N LEU A 88 -2.30 7.97 11.31
CA LEU A 88 -2.49 9.12 10.41
C LEU A 88 -2.57 10.44 11.17
N GLY A 89 -3.32 10.46 12.28
CA GLY A 89 -3.42 11.64 13.13
C GLY A 89 -2.07 12.13 13.68
N ILE A 90 -1.13 11.20 13.96
CA ILE A 90 0.22 11.54 14.44
C ILE A 90 1.00 12.29 13.34
N TYR A 91 0.93 11.82 12.09
CA TYR A 91 1.63 12.47 10.98
C TYR A 91 1.04 13.85 10.66
N GLU A 92 -0.29 13.97 10.67
CA GLU A 92 -0.98 15.23 10.43
C GLU A 92 -0.64 16.28 11.50
N GLU A 93 -0.67 15.90 12.77
CA GLU A 93 -0.36 16.80 13.88
C GLU A 93 1.11 17.24 13.87
N TRP A 94 2.02 16.30 13.61
CA TRP A 94 3.43 16.64 13.46
C TRP A 94 3.68 17.59 12.27
N ASN A 95 2.98 17.36 11.15
CA ASN A 95 3.07 18.24 9.98
C ASN A 95 2.54 19.65 10.28
N LYS A 96 1.46 19.81 11.05
CA LYS A 96 0.99 21.14 11.48
C LYS A 96 2.05 21.91 12.27
N GLN A 97 2.82 21.22 13.11
CA GLN A 97 3.81 21.86 13.99
C GLN A 97 5.15 22.15 13.29
N PHE A 98 5.62 21.22 12.46
CA PHE A 98 6.99 21.24 11.92
C PHE A 98 7.07 21.15 10.40
N GLY A 99 5.94 20.94 9.74
CA GLY A 99 5.84 20.87 8.30
C GLY A 99 6.14 22.22 7.63
N SER A 100 6.69 22.14 6.44
CA SER A 100 6.70 23.24 5.50
C SER A 100 5.37 23.20 4.77
N LEU A 101 4.50 24.18 5.04
CA LEU A 101 3.26 24.38 4.28
C LEU A 101 3.59 24.35 2.78
N SER A 102 3.08 23.35 2.08
CA SER A 102 3.08 23.29 0.63
C SER A 102 1.71 22.78 0.18
N LEU A 103 0.87 23.74 -0.25
CA LEU A 103 -0.46 23.64 -0.87
C LEU A 103 -1.56 22.95 -0.05
#